data_AF-A0A4Z0NXW2-F1
#
_entry.id   AF-A0A4Z0NXW2-F1
#
_cell.length_a   1.000
_cell.length_b   1.000
_cell.length_c   1.000
_cell.angle_alpha   90.00
_cell.angle_beta   90.00
_cell.angle_gamma   90.00
#
_symmetry.space_group_name_H-M   'P 1'
#
loop_
_entity.id
_entity.type
_entity.pdbx_description
1 polymer ?
#
loop_
_entity_poly.entity_id
_entity_poly.type
_entity_poly.pdbx_seq_one_letter_code
_entity_poly.pdbx_strand_id
1 'polypeptide(L)' 'MPYAILRVAKIKTAQAGAAKTAHNYRLRETPNADAERKPMNHEYINTAERNYWELATERIQEAG' A
#
# COMPACT_ATOMS: atom_id res chain seq x y z
N MET A 1 10.33 8.73 -26.12
CA MET A 1 9.47 7.53 -26.14
C MET A 1 9.10 7.18 -24.71
N PRO A 2 7.81 7.01 -24.37
CA PRO A 2 7.42 6.53 -23.05
C PRO A 2 7.84 5.06 -22.89
N TYR A 3 8.31 4.70 -21.69
CA TYR A 3 8.67 3.33 -21.35
C TYR A 3 7.76 2.81 -20.24
N ALA A 4 7.46 1.52 -20.27
CA ALA A 4 6.84 0.85 -19.13
C ALA A 4 7.84 0.80 -17.97
N ILE A 5 7.41 1.18 -16.77
CA ILE A 5 8.22 1.10 -15.55
C ILE A 5 7.59 0.04 -14.64
N LEU A 6 8.29 -1.08 -14.47
CA LEU A 6 7.92 -2.12 -13.51
C LEU A 6 9.08 -2.35 -12.53
N ARG A 7 8.85 -2.11 -11.24
CA ARG A 7 9.82 -2.36 -10.17
C ARG A 7 9.12 -2.91 -8.94
N VAL A 8 9.68 -3.97 -8.38
CA VAL A 8 9.18 -4.62 -7.16
C VAL A 8 10.15 -4.42 -6.00
N ALA A 9 9.61 -4.35 -4.79
CA ALA A 9 10.39 -4.27 -3.55
C ALA A 9 9.83 -5.27 -2.52
N LYS A 10 10.72 -6.01 -1.84
CA LYS A 10 10.33 -6.97 -0.82
C LYS A 10 9.88 -6.24 0.46
N ILE A 11 8.73 -6.64 1.01
CA ILE A 11 8.29 -6.26 2.36
C ILE A 11 8.58 -7.45 3.27
N LYS A 12 9.46 -7.26 4.26
CA LYS A 12 10.00 -8.36 5.07
C LYS A 12 9.51 -8.37 6.52
N THR A 13 8.93 -7.27 6.98
CA THR A 13 8.55 -7.09 8.39
C THR A 13 7.16 -6.49 8.51
N ALA A 14 6.49 -6.78 9.63
CA ALA A 14 5.19 -6.21 9.96
C ALA A 14 5.21 -4.68 9.98
N GLN A 15 6.29 -4.10 10.52
CA GLN A 15 6.49 -2.65 10.57
C GLN A 15 6.56 -2.05 9.16
N ALA A 16 7.26 -2.72 8.22
CA ALA A 16 7.30 -2.28 6.83
C ALA A 16 5.92 -2.39 6.16
N GLY A 17 5.15 -3.45 6.43
CA GLY A 17 3.78 -3.59 5.93
C GLY A 17 2.85 -2.46 6.43
N ALA A 18 2.89 -2.18 7.73
CA ALA A 18 2.13 -1.08 8.33
C ALA A 18 2.54 0.29 7.76
N ALA A 19 3.84 0.55 7.62
CA ALA A 19 4.34 1.81 7.06
C ALA A 19 3.91 2.02 5.58
N LYS A 20 3.88 0.95 4.79
CA LYS A 20 3.38 1.01 3.39
C LYS A 20 1.88 1.21 3.34
N THR A 21 1.12 0.55 4.22
CA THR A 21 -0.32 0.76 4.38
C THR A 21 -0.61 2.24 4.68
N ALA A 22 0.01 2.79 5.72
CA ALA A 22 -0.19 4.19 6.12
C ALA A 22 0.23 5.20 5.04
N HIS A 23 1.29 4.90 4.29
CA HIS A 23 1.71 5.74 3.17
C HIS A 23 0.70 5.72 2.02
N ASN A 24 0.24 4.54 1.61
CA ASN A 24 -0.68 4.37 0.48
C ASN A 24 -2.04 5.00 0.74
N TYR A 25 -2.60 4.83 1.95
CA TYR A 25 -3.85 5.47 2.37
C TYR A 25 -3.69 6.92 2.84
N ARG A 26 -2.48 7.49 2.71
CA ARG A 26 -2.18 8.88 3.07
C ARG A 26 -2.63 9.21 4.50
N LEU A 27 -2.31 8.33 5.46
CA LEU A 27 -2.60 8.49 6.89
C LEU A 27 -1.52 9.32 7.61
N ARG A 28 -0.43 9.65 6.91
CA ARG A 28 0.65 10.52 7.38
C ARG A 28 0.98 11.57 6.34
N GLU A 29 1.55 12.68 6.79
CA GLU A 29 2.03 13.73 5.91
C GLU A 29 3.02 13.17 4.89
N THR A 30 2.83 13.53 3.61
CA THR A 30 3.71 13.15 2.52
C THR A 30 4.12 14.41 1.76
N PRO A 31 5.34 14.95 1.98
CA PRO A 31 5.71 16.29 1.53
C PRO A 31 5.63 16.54 0.02
N ASN A 32 5.77 15.49 -0.79
CA ASN A 32 5.74 15.57 -2.24
C ASN A 32 4.37 15.25 -2.86
N ALA A 33 3.33 15.06 -2.03
CA ALA A 33 1.98 14.77 -2.48
C ALA A 33 1.07 15.97 -2.28
N ASP A 34 0.32 16.31 -3.32
CA ASP A 34 -0.74 17.32 -3.26
C ASP A 34 -1.94 16.77 -2.46
N ALA A 35 -2.23 17.40 -1.32
CA ALA A 35 -3.31 16.99 -0.44
C ALA A 35 -4.70 17.20 -1.07
N GLU A 36 -4.87 18.21 -1.93
CA GLU A 36 -6.15 18.51 -2.59
C GLU A 36 -6.52 17.41 -3.60
N ARG A 37 -5.52 16.70 -4.13
CA ARG A 37 -5.71 15.58 -5.07
C ARG A 37 -5.91 14.24 -4.38
N LYS A 38 -5.79 14.15 -3.05
CA LYS A 38 -6.02 12.89 -2.31
C LYS A 38 -7.35 12.20 -2.65
N PRO A 39 -8.49 12.91 -2.81
CA PRO A 39 -9.78 12.30 -3.16
C PRO A 39 -9.81 11.61 -4.54
N MET A 40 -8.83 11.89 -5.41
CA MET A 40 -8.70 11.26 -6.73
C MET A 40 -7.96 9.91 -6.68
N ASN A 41 -7.39 9.52 -5.54
CA ASN A 41 -6.77 8.20 -5.40
C ASN A 41 -7.84 7.11 -5.41
N HIS A 42 -7.54 5.98 -6.04
CA HIS A 42 -8.44 4.83 -6.11
C HIS A 42 -7.75 3.56 -5.61
N GLU A 43 -8.46 2.82 -4.76
CA GLU A 43 -8.08 1.49 -4.28
C GLU A 43 -9.01 0.47 -4.95
N TYR A 44 -8.43 -0.58 -5.52
CA TYR A 44 -9.16 -1.55 -6.34
C TYR A 44 -9.46 -2.86 -5.61
N ILE A 45 -8.71 -3.17 -4.56
CA ILE A 45 -8.78 -4.48 -3.89
C ILE A 45 -9.09 -4.28 -2.41
N ASN A 46 -8.25 -3.53 -1.70
CA ASN A 46 -8.37 -3.39 -0.25
C ASN A 46 -9.16 -2.14 0.14
N THR A 47 -10.41 -2.04 -0.31
CA THR A 47 -11.26 -0.86 -0.08
C THR A 47 -11.60 -0.61 1.40
N ALA A 48 -11.38 -1.60 2.27
CA ALA A 48 -11.50 -1.49 3.71
C ALA A 48 -10.24 -0.93 4.39
N GLU A 49 -9.21 -0.56 3.61
CA GLU A 49 -7.95 0.02 4.07
C GLU A 49 -7.22 -0.82 5.14
N ARG A 50 -7.39 -2.15 5.10
CA ARG A 50 -6.78 -3.08 6.07
C ARG A 50 -5.26 -3.09 5.98
N ASN A 51 -4.60 -3.49 7.05
CA ASN A 51 -3.15 -3.60 7.07
C ASN A 51 -2.65 -4.65 6.07
N TYR A 52 -1.69 -4.28 5.22
CA TYR A 52 -1.15 -5.19 4.21
C TYR A 52 -0.46 -6.42 4.79
N TRP A 53 0.17 -6.30 5.98
CA TRP A 53 0.82 -7.44 6.63
C TRP A 53 -0.20 -8.45 7.14
N GLU A 54 -1.31 -7.98 7.71
CA GLU A 54 -2.40 -8.83 8.20
C GLU A 54 -3.03 -9.59 7.02
N LEU A 55 -3.39 -8.87 5.94
CA LEU A 55 -3.94 -9.47 4.73
C LEU A 55 -3.02 -10.53 4.11
N ALA A 56 -1.72 -10.24 4.03
CA ALA A 56 -0.75 -11.19 3.50
C ALA A 56 -0.61 -12.43 4.39
N THR A 57 -0.63 -12.24 5.72
CA THR A 57 -0.50 -13.33 6.69
C THR A 57 -1.73 -14.24 6.67
N GLU A 58 -2.93 -13.67 6.65
CA GLU A 58 -4.20 -14.41 6.50
C GLU A 58 -4.19 -15.24 5.22
N ARG A 59 -3.81 -14.64 4.10
CA ARG A 59 -3.76 -15.34 2.81
C ARG A 59 -2.75 -16.48 2.79
N ILE A 60 -1.60 -16.32 3.46
CA ILE A 60 -0.60 -17.39 3.59
C ILE A 60 -1.13 -18.53 4.43
N GLN A 61 -1.87 -18.24 5.51
CA GLN A 61 -2.49 -19.25 6.38
C GLN A 61 -3.58 -20.04 5.65
N GLU A 62 -4.41 -19.39 4.84
CA GLU A 62 -5.44 -20.05 4.01
C GLU A 62 -4.88 -20.95 2.91
N ALA A 63 -3.66 -20.66 2.44
CA ALA A 63 -3.01 -21.39 1.36
C ALA A 63 -2.19 -22.60 1.85
N GLY A 64 -1.97 -22.72 3.16
CA GLY A 64 -1.34 -23.87 3.81
C GLY A 64 -2.32 -24.98 4.12
#